data_AF-A0A3M7AID6-F1
#
_entry.id   AF-A0A3M7AID6-F1
#
_cell.length_a   1.000
_cell.length_b   1.000
_cell.length_c   1.000
_cell.angle_alpha   90.00
_cell.angle_beta   90.00
_cell.angle_gamma   90.00
#
_symmetry.space_group_name_H-M   'P 1'
#
loop_
_entity.id
_entity.type
_entity.pdbx_description
1 polymer ?
#
loop_
_entity_poly.entity_id
_entity_poly.type
_entity_poly.pdbx_seq_one_letter_code
_entity_poly.pdbx_strand_id
1 'polypeptide(L)'
;MTDRNPSNSTLPYERYFPYPETPNAPQYDTDGGARGFGDKPPGKDRPLSPELASPGLESVWAHESEKEVAAPPQPPRPHRRAEELPPRRRLCGLPEKSFYLLLAAVIATAIALGVGLGVGLGSKHERSSSASASVLPAPTSTQPTPSPTATENADYLIGGALHPSYYSTTGAFNGSGIALASQSFATDLQTGTQGSIVMYFQHHSGEIRWQQLSSSGWIGGSASEVVAIDAKNSTPLSAVAYTTNGTSTWHIFYIDQNNLIKQRSNSNTTNVWVDGPINTANLKANDANQVGMQACWYGNDYGDSDYTHTPLPDSGGDEDYDEDVGMHLWYAVTNSSFEQWGWRDGEQEWRKQALWDRYNGHAGIGCYSWGPGTTTYVMLVNLQNTVEFWWRDTNTNVTGNDTHPINKWTNATQLAINDVHPATSLGYTNYFYAQSASDHMIRGYSISWAAENTTILQGEGNQFTVQGDPGLPGTHLSVTAIPNYSGGNELLVFYQTNGTDISEYTRDFYGGQWARVDIEIPESDD
;
A
#
# COMPACT_ATOMS: atom_id res chain seq x y z
N MET A 1 -55.62 14.09 -12.26
CA MET A 1 -55.73 12.74 -12.82
C MET A 1 -54.60 12.58 -13.82
N THR A 2 -53.63 11.72 -13.45
CA THR A 2 -52.72 10.89 -14.29
C THR A 2 -51.95 11.55 -15.44
N ASP A 3 -50.65 11.37 -15.63
CA ASP A 3 -49.55 10.79 -14.86
C ASP A 3 -48.24 11.27 -15.52
N ARG A 4 -47.19 11.44 -14.72
CA ARG A 4 -45.81 11.66 -15.17
C ARG A 4 -45.15 10.31 -15.45
N ASN A 5 -44.29 10.24 -16.47
CA ASN A 5 -43.25 9.22 -16.54
C ASN A 5 -42.04 9.78 -17.33
N PRO A 6 -40.90 10.09 -16.67
CA PRO A 6 -39.62 10.20 -17.35
C PRO A 6 -38.92 8.84 -17.35
N SER A 7 -38.44 8.45 -18.52
CA SER A 7 -37.64 7.25 -18.77
C SER A 7 -36.36 7.24 -17.93
N ASN A 8 -36.33 6.33 -16.96
CA ASN A 8 -35.13 5.87 -16.28
C ASN A 8 -34.37 4.95 -17.25
N SER A 9 -33.28 5.43 -17.86
CA SER A 9 -32.35 4.58 -18.60
C SER A 9 -31.18 4.19 -17.70
N THR A 10 -31.47 3.35 -16.71
CA THR A 10 -30.44 2.53 -16.05
C THR A 10 -29.99 1.49 -17.06
N LEU A 11 -28.72 1.58 -17.50
CA LEU A 11 -28.09 0.54 -18.33
C LEU A 11 -27.99 -0.75 -17.52
N PRO A 12 -28.53 -1.89 -18.01
CA PRO A 12 -28.44 -3.15 -17.30
C PRO A 12 -27.12 -3.83 -17.66
N TYR A 13 -26.22 -3.97 -16.69
CA TYR A 13 -25.16 -4.99 -16.75
C TYR A 13 -25.44 -6.10 -15.73
N GLU A 14 -26.58 -6.78 -15.91
CA GLU A 14 -26.65 -8.19 -15.59
C GLU A 14 -26.16 -8.95 -16.82
N ARG A 15 -24.91 -9.38 -16.80
CA ARG A 15 -24.55 -10.64 -17.46
C ARG A 15 -23.65 -11.42 -16.52
N TYR A 16 -24.12 -12.61 -16.18
CA TYR A 16 -23.26 -13.72 -15.85
C TYR A 16 -22.18 -13.83 -16.94
N PHE A 17 -20.91 -13.69 -16.57
CA PHE A 17 -19.79 -13.95 -17.49
C PHE A 17 -19.29 -15.37 -17.29
N PRO A 18 -19.09 -16.13 -18.39
CA PRO A 18 -18.49 -17.44 -18.32
C PRO A 18 -17.06 -17.33 -17.80
N TYR A 19 -16.68 -18.31 -16.99
CA TYR A 19 -15.35 -18.51 -16.41
C TYR A 19 -14.23 -18.32 -17.45
N PRO A 20 -13.01 -17.93 -17.03
CA PRO A 20 -11.85 -18.04 -17.90
C PRO A 20 -11.71 -19.49 -18.37
N GLU A 21 -11.89 -19.73 -19.66
CA GLU A 21 -11.32 -20.92 -20.29
C GLU A 21 -9.81 -20.77 -20.15
N THR A 22 -9.22 -21.60 -19.28
CA THR A 22 -7.77 -21.73 -19.13
C THR A 22 -7.18 -22.19 -20.48
N PRO A 23 -6.32 -21.40 -21.14
CA PRO A 23 -5.51 -21.92 -22.23
C PRO A 23 -4.48 -22.87 -21.64
N ASN A 24 -4.33 -24.05 -22.23
CA ASN A 24 -3.20 -24.92 -21.96
C ASN A 24 -1.91 -24.13 -22.26
N ALA A 25 -1.03 -23.99 -21.27
CA ALA A 25 0.32 -23.48 -21.51
C ALA A 25 1.07 -24.44 -22.47
N PRO A 26 1.98 -23.93 -23.31
CA PRO A 26 2.72 -24.74 -24.27
C PRO A 26 3.58 -25.80 -23.57
N GLN A 27 3.51 -27.05 -24.05
CA GLN A 27 4.47 -28.09 -23.71
C GLN A 27 5.85 -27.66 -24.23
N TYR A 28 6.81 -27.45 -23.32
CA TYR A 28 8.21 -27.34 -23.69
C TYR A 28 8.77 -28.72 -23.99
N ASP A 29 8.94 -29.03 -25.28
CA ASP A 29 9.77 -30.14 -25.72
C ASP A 29 11.25 -29.77 -25.52
N THR A 30 11.90 -30.55 -24.67
CA THR A 30 13.36 -30.59 -24.56
C THR A 30 13.92 -31.38 -25.74
N ASP A 31 14.45 -30.71 -26.76
CA ASP A 31 15.49 -31.31 -27.58
C ASP A 31 16.43 -30.27 -28.21
N GLY A 32 17.72 -30.50 -28.03
CA GLY A 32 18.81 -29.65 -28.50
C GLY A 32 19.13 -29.83 -29.98
N GLY A 33 19.66 -28.79 -30.60
CA GLY A 33 20.19 -28.88 -31.96
C GLY A 33 20.78 -27.56 -32.46
N ALA A 34 22.10 -27.41 -32.33
CA ALA A 34 22.86 -26.32 -32.90
C ALA A 34 22.88 -26.35 -34.44
N ARG A 35 22.64 -25.20 -35.10
CA ARG A 35 23.23 -24.83 -36.40
C ARG A 35 23.30 -23.30 -36.54
N GLY A 36 24.49 -22.76 -36.78
CA GLY A 36 24.68 -21.39 -37.25
C GLY A 36 24.65 -21.29 -38.76
N PHE A 37 24.53 -20.07 -39.31
CA PHE A 37 25.17 -19.60 -40.55
C PHE A 37 25.03 -18.07 -40.65
N GLY A 38 26.00 -17.44 -41.32
CA GLY A 38 26.29 -16.01 -41.29
C GLY A 38 25.53 -15.10 -42.26
N ASP A 39 25.71 -13.80 -42.00
CA ASP A 39 25.94 -12.66 -42.90
C ASP A 39 24.94 -12.19 -44.00
N LYS A 40 24.42 -10.97 -43.71
CA LYS A 40 24.23 -9.75 -44.52
C LYS A 40 23.02 -9.55 -45.48
N PRO A 41 22.54 -8.27 -45.60
CA PRO A 41 21.17 -7.88 -46.01
C PRO A 41 21.08 -7.40 -47.47
N PRO A 42 19.87 -7.12 -48.02
CA PRO A 42 19.42 -5.71 -48.13
C PRO A 42 17.89 -5.48 -48.19
N GLY A 43 17.45 -4.21 -48.06
CA GLY A 43 16.20 -3.75 -48.68
C GLY A 43 15.32 -2.84 -47.81
N LYS A 44 15.39 -1.53 -48.05
CA LYS A 44 14.57 -0.46 -47.48
C LYS A 44 13.09 -0.60 -47.89
N ASP A 45 12.18 -0.20 -47.00
CA ASP A 45 11.14 0.81 -47.24
C ASP A 45 10.06 0.73 -46.13
N ARG A 46 10.20 1.55 -45.09
CA ARG A 46 9.07 2.02 -44.26
C ARG A 46 9.29 3.47 -43.81
N PRO A 47 8.23 4.29 -43.78
CA PRO A 47 8.31 5.72 -43.50
C PRO A 47 8.63 6.01 -42.04
N LEU A 48 9.51 6.99 -41.85
CA LEU A 48 10.03 7.51 -40.60
C LEU A 48 8.93 8.24 -39.82
N SER A 49 8.72 7.86 -38.56
CA SER A 49 8.15 8.73 -37.53
C SER A 49 9.29 9.50 -36.84
N PRO A 50 9.05 10.74 -36.37
CA PRO A 50 10.12 11.70 -36.12
C PRO A 50 10.93 11.36 -34.87
N GLU A 51 12.24 11.21 -35.08
CA GLU A 51 13.28 11.24 -34.08
C GLU A 51 13.50 12.71 -33.68
N LEU A 52 13.09 13.09 -32.47
CA LEU A 52 13.41 14.39 -31.89
C LEU A 52 14.57 14.22 -30.92
N ALA A 53 15.75 14.51 -31.44
CA ALA A 53 16.99 14.62 -30.72
C ALA A 53 16.96 15.78 -29.71
N SER A 54 17.59 15.56 -28.56
CA SER A 54 17.94 16.58 -27.58
C SER A 54 18.74 17.74 -28.19
N PRO A 55 18.55 18.96 -27.68
CA PRO A 55 19.61 19.94 -27.55
C PRO A 55 20.14 19.94 -26.11
N GLY A 56 21.45 19.76 -25.99
CA GLY A 56 22.18 19.90 -24.74
C GLY A 56 22.36 21.35 -24.29
N LEU A 57 22.96 21.46 -23.10
CA LEU A 57 23.41 22.65 -22.39
C LEU A 57 23.88 23.82 -23.28
N GLU A 58 23.34 25.01 -23.01
CA GLU A 58 24.13 26.24 -23.00
C GLU A 58 23.95 27.00 -21.68
N SER A 59 25.05 27.59 -21.29
CA SER A 59 25.42 28.18 -20.00
C SER A 59 25.11 29.68 -19.91
N VAL A 60 24.64 30.11 -18.73
CA VAL A 60 25.02 31.35 -17.99
C VAL A 60 24.73 32.71 -18.67
N TRP A 61 23.92 33.58 -18.04
CA TRP A 61 24.34 34.85 -17.39
C TRP A 61 23.14 35.69 -16.93
N ALA A 62 23.36 36.39 -15.82
CA ALA A 62 22.45 37.24 -15.07
C ALA A 62 22.17 38.62 -15.71
N HIS A 63 21.03 39.23 -15.35
CA HIS A 63 20.86 40.66 -15.01
C HIS A 63 19.46 40.82 -14.36
N GLU A 64 19.40 41.13 -13.08
CA GLU A 64 19.19 42.47 -12.50
C GLU A 64 17.71 42.91 -12.39
N SER A 65 17.23 42.88 -11.14
CA SER A 65 16.46 43.93 -10.45
C SER A 65 15.58 44.88 -11.24
N GLU A 66 14.27 44.83 -10.96
CA GLU A 66 13.47 46.04 -10.72
C GLU A 66 12.58 45.86 -9.47
N LYS A 67 12.67 46.88 -8.60
CA LYS A 67 11.80 47.16 -7.46
C LYS A 67 10.44 47.67 -7.94
N GLU A 68 9.47 47.64 -7.02
CA GLU A 68 8.51 48.71 -6.64
C GLU A 68 7.14 48.06 -6.32
N VAL A 69 6.30 48.44 -5.35
CA VAL A 69 6.31 49.34 -4.18
C VAL A 69 5.12 48.86 -3.33
N ALA A 70 5.30 48.74 -2.00
CA ALA A 70 4.23 48.43 -1.07
C ALA A 70 3.30 49.63 -0.87
N ALA A 71 1.99 49.45 -1.05
CA ALA A 71 0.97 50.42 -0.66
C ALA A 71 0.46 50.11 0.77
N PRO A 72 0.40 51.08 1.69
CA PRO A 72 -0.09 50.86 3.04
C PRO A 72 -1.62 50.68 3.08
N PRO A 73 -2.17 49.87 4.00
CA PRO A 73 -3.61 49.62 4.08
C PRO A 73 -4.39 50.86 4.54
N GLN A 74 -5.53 51.10 3.88
CA GLN A 74 -6.49 52.13 4.27
C GLN A 74 -7.25 51.73 5.55
N PRO A 75 -7.58 52.69 6.44
CA PRO A 75 -8.34 52.42 7.65
C PRO A 75 -9.84 52.19 7.35
N PRO A 76 -10.53 51.27 8.05
CA PRO A 76 -11.94 50.99 7.83
C PRO A 76 -12.85 52.11 8.35
N ARG A 77 -13.94 52.36 7.62
CA ARG A 77 -15.04 53.27 8.01
C ARG A 77 -15.94 52.63 9.08
N PRO A 78 -16.55 53.41 9.99
CA PRO A 78 -17.34 52.88 11.10
C PRO A 78 -18.74 52.48 10.63
N HIS A 79 -19.09 51.20 10.75
CA HIS A 79 -20.47 50.73 10.69
C HIS A 79 -21.09 50.58 12.08
N ARG A 80 -22.39 50.84 12.10
CA ARG A 80 -23.25 51.19 13.22
C ARG A 80 -23.55 49.97 14.09
N ARG A 81 -23.36 50.13 15.40
CA ARG A 81 -23.61 49.15 16.47
C ARG A 81 -25.08 48.73 16.54
N ALA A 82 -25.35 47.43 16.45
CA ALA A 82 -26.51 46.80 17.07
C ALA A 82 -26.05 46.21 18.42
N GLU A 83 -26.83 46.45 19.46
CA GLU A 83 -26.53 46.06 20.83
C GLU A 83 -26.92 44.58 21.03
N GLU A 84 -25.96 43.66 20.89
CA GLU A 84 -26.12 42.25 21.23
C GLU A 84 -25.63 41.97 22.65
N LEU A 85 -26.53 41.38 23.45
CA LEU A 85 -26.25 40.84 24.78
C LEU A 85 -25.12 39.81 24.75
N PRO A 86 -24.29 39.71 25.80
CA PRO A 86 -23.13 38.83 25.80
C PRO A 86 -23.55 37.35 25.64
N PRO A 87 -22.94 36.61 24.69
CA PRO A 87 -23.29 35.22 24.44
C PRO A 87 -22.92 34.36 25.66
N ARG A 88 -23.88 33.59 26.16
CA ARG A 88 -23.64 32.56 27.19
C ARG A 88 -22.73 31.48 26.60
N ARG A 89 -21.55 31.31 27.20
CA ARG A 89 -20.58 30.27 26.85
C ARG A 89 -21.22 28.89 27.02
N ARG A 90 -21.09 28.06 25.99
CA ARG A 90 -21.50 26.65 25.97
C ARG A 90 -20.26 25.82 25.70
N LEU A 91 -20.03 24.79 26.51
CA LEU A 91 -19.03 23.75 26.25
C LEU A 91 -19.78 22.43 26.02
N CYS A 92 -19.44 21.71 24.95
CA CYS A 92 -20.10 20.46 24.53
C CYS A 92 -21.64 20.57 24.46
N GLY A 93 -22.16 21.65 23.85
CA GLY A 93 -23.61 21.86 23.66
C GLY A 93 -24.41 22.19 24.92
N LEU A 94 -23.79 22.16 26.11
CA LEU A 94 -24.42 22.41 27.40
C LEU A 94 -24.02 23.80 27.97
N PRO A 95 -24.89 24.46 28.76
CA PRO A 95 -24.51 25.67 29.47
C PRO A 95 -23.39 25.37 30.48
N GLU A 96 -22.40 26.25 30.56
CA GLU A 96 -21.17 26.10 31.35
C GLU A 96 -21.39 25.57 32.79
N LYS A 97 -22.43 26.06 33.49
CA LYS A 97 -22.78 25.61 34.84
C LYS A 97 -23.26 24.14 34.90
N SER A 98 -23.91 23.66 33.86
CA SER A 98 -24.39 22.27 33.77
C SER A 98 -23.25 21.30 33.46
N PHE A 99 -22.27 21.72 32.65
CA PHE A 99 -21.10 20.91 32.33
C PHE A 99 -20.25 20.61 33.58
N TYR A 100 -19.95 21.63 34.39
CA TYR A 100 -19.18 21.45 35.63
C TYR A 100 -19.90 20.59 36.67
N LEU A 101 -21.24 20.64 36.72
CA LEU A 101 -22.05 19.78 37.58
C LEU A 101 -21.95 18.30 37.17
N LEU A 102 -21.97 18.03 35.86
CA LEU A 102 -21.84 16.68 35.31
C LEU A 102 -20.43 16.12 35.53
N LEU A 103 -19.40 16.94 35.31
CA LEU A 103 -18.01 16.57 35.55
C LEU A 103 -17.74 16.22 37.02
N ALA A 104 -18.29 17.02 37.95
CA ALA A 104 -18.18 16.75 39.39
C ALA A 104 -18.85 15.42 39.79
N ALA A 105 -19.97 15.07 39.15
CA ALA A 105 -20.66 13.80 39.39
C ALA A 105 -19.83 12.59 38.91
N VAL A 106 -19.18 12.69 37.74
CA VAL A 106 -18.31 11.63 37.22
C VAL A 106 -17.10 11.42 38.13
N ILE A 107 -16.44 12.50 38.56
CA ILE A 107 -15.29 12.42 39.48
C ILE A 107 -15.70 11.80 40.83
N ALA A 108 -16.85 12.18 41.38
CA ALA A 108 -17.36 11.59 42.62
C ALA A 108 -17.63 10.07 42.48
N THR A 109 -18.13 9.65 41.31
CA THR A 109 -18.40 8.23 41.01
C THR A 109 -17.10 7.44 40.87
N ALA A 110 -16.08 8.01 40.21
CA ALA A 110 -14.76 7.39 40.07
C ALA A 110 -14.05 7.21 41.43
N ILE A 111 -14.14 8.21 42.32
CA ILE A 111 -13.59 8.11 43.69
C ILE A 111 -14.32 7.03 44.50
N ALA A 112 -15.65 6.96 44.38
CA ALA A 112 -16.44 5.92 45.08
C ALA A 112 -16.08 4.50 44.60
N LEU A 113 -15.81 4.32 43.30
CA LEU A 113 -15.38 3.04 42.73
C LEU A 113 -13.92 2.70 43.11
N GLY A 114 -13.03 3.69 43.13
CA GLY A 114 -11.61 3.51 43.49
C GLY A 114 -11.39 3.11 44.95
N VAL A 115 -12.21 3.62 45.88
CA VAL A 115 -12.13 3.23 47.30
C VAL A 115 -12.83 1.88 47.56
N GLY A 116 -13.81 1.51 46.75
CA GLY A 116 -14.55 0.24 46.87
C GLY A 116 -13.77 -1.00 46.42
N LEU A 117 -12.83 -0.87 45.49
CA LEU A 117 -12.02 -1.99 44.96
C LEU A 117 -10.61 -2.10 45.58
N GLY A 118 -10.16 -1.10 46.35
CA GLY A 118 -8.79 -1.00 46.84
C GLY A 118 -8.45 -1.70 48.16
N VAL A 119 -9.39 -2.41 48.80
CA VAL A 119 -9.15 -3.05 50.11
C VAL A 119 -9.50 -4.54 50.07
N GLY A 120 -8.80 -5.31 49.23
CA GLY A 120 -8.97 -6.76 49.25
C GLY A 120 -8.27 -7.48 48.11
N LEU A 121 -6.94 -7.57 48.16
CA LEU A 121 -6.15 -8.73 47.71
C LEU A 121 -4.67 -8.46 48.03
N GLY A 122 -4.25 -8.93 49.20
CA GLY A 122 -2.86 -8.99 49.62
C GLY A 122 -2.40 -10.45 49.72
N SER A 123 -1.10 -10.64 49.47
CA SER A 123 -0.30 -11.89 49.47
C SER A 123 -0.11 -12.48 48.06
N LYS A 124 1.07 -12.88 47.61
CA LYS A 124 2.26 -13.35 48.34
C LYS A 124 3.50 -13.26 47.42
N HIS A 125 4.62 -12.83 47.99
CA HIS A 125 5.94 -12.78 47.37
C HIS A 125 6.51 -14.19 47.21
N GLU A 126 6.99 -14.55 46.01
CA GLU A 126 8.13 -15.47 45.88
C GLU A 126 9.20 -14.82 45.00
N ARG A 127 10.42 -14.78 45.54
CA ARG A 127 11.64 -14.35 44.87
C ARG A 127 12.21 -15.54 44.13
N SER A 128 12.42 -15.39 42.82
CA SER A 128 13.36 -16.21 42.07
C SER A 128 14.35 -15.29 41.35
N SER A 129 15.55 -15.28 41.94
CA SER A 129 16.87 -15.18 41.31
C SER A 129 17.02 -14.49 39.96
N SER A 130 17.75 -13.37 40.01
CA SER A 130 18.46 -12.74 38.90
C SER A 130 19.25 -13.76 38.07
N ALA A 131 18.96 -13.83 36.78
CA ALA A 131 19.82 -14.43 35.78
C ALA A 131 20.17 -13.36 34.74
N SER A 132 21.46 -13.22 34.54
CA SER A 132 22.15 -12.20 33.76
C SER A 132 21.70 -12.12 32.31
N ALA A 133 21.83 -10.92 31.75
CA ALA A 133 21.71 -10.62 30.33
C ALA A 133 22.41 -11.68 29.47
N SER A 134 21.61 -12.48 28.75
CA SER A 134 22.10 -13.36 27.70
C SER A 134 22.21 -12.55 26.43
N VAL A 135 23.45 -12.34 26.02
CA VAL A 135 23.86 -11.83 24.71
C VAL A 135 23.11 -12.60 23.61
N LEU A 136 22.41 -11.87 22.74
CA LEU A 136 21.80 -12.39 21.51
C LEU A 136 22.88 -13.09 20.67
N PRO A 137 22.65 -14.30 20.13
CA PRO A 137 23.54 -14.87 19.14
C PRO A 137 23.46 -14.07 17.83
N ALA A 138 24.62 -13.79 17.24
CA ALA A 138 24.75 -13.25 15.89
C ALA A 138 24.03 -14.16 14.86
N PRO A 139 23.48 -13.59 13.77
CA PRO A 139 22.70 -14.36 12.80
C PRO A 139 23.63 -15.36 12.11
N THR A 140 23.38 -16.65 12.33
CA THR A 140 23.99 -17.71 11.54
C THR A 140 23.00 -18.07 10.43
N SER A 141 23.47 -18.11 9.19
CA SER A 141 22.76 -18.36 7.91
C SER A 141 22.04 -19.73 7.80
N THR A 142 21.66 -20.35 8.90
CA THR A 142 20.94 -21.62 8.94
C THR A 142 19.67 -21.42 9.74
N GLN A 143 18.56 -21.35 9.02
CA GLN A 143 17.21 -21.26 9.59
C GLN A 143 17.01 -22.41 10.61
N PRO A 144 16.58 -22.11 11.84
CA PRO A 144 16.35 -23.13 12.86
C PRO A 144 15.15 -24.00 12.48
N THR A 145 15.21 -25.28 12.86
CA THR A 145 14.20 -26.29 12.55
C THR A 145 12.81 -25.82 12.98
N PRO A 146 11.78 -25.89 12.10
CA PRO A 146 10.41 -25.55 12.47
C PRO A 146 9.96 -26.38 13.67
N SER A 147 9.08 -25.79 14.50
CA SER A 147 8.49 -26.52 15.62
C SER A 147 7.88 -27.84 15.13
N PRO A 148 8.00 -28.96 15.87
CA PRO A 148 7.44 -30.27 15.47
C PRO A 148 5.90 -30.29 15.35
N THR A 149 5.24 -29.16 15.61
CA THR A 149 3.79 -28.94 15.45
C THR A 149 3.43 -28.10 14.22
N ALA A 150 4.39 -27.60 13.44
CA ALA A 150 4.11 -26.88 12.21
C ALA A 150 3.54 -27.84 11.16
N THR A 151 2.30 -27.61 10.74
CA THR A 151 1.60 -28.38 9.69
C THR A 151 1.85 -27.83 8.28
N GLU A 152 2.35 -26.60 8.18
CA GLU A 152 2.68 -25.92 6.92
C GLU A 152 4.17 -26.04 6.59
N ASN A 153 4.52 -25.89 5.31
CA ASN A 153 5.93 -25.83 4.90
C ASN A 153 6.61 -24.62 5.55
N ALA A 154 7.79 -24.82 6.14
CA ALA A 154 8.55 -23.79 6.83
C ALA A 154 8.90 -22.58 5.93
N ASP A 155 8.98 -22.79 4.61
CA ASP A 155 9.23 -21.72 3.64
C ASP A 155 8.09 -20.67 3.55
N TYR A 156 6.90 -21.00 4.08
CA TYR A 156 5.75 -20.10 4.16
C TYR A 156 5.58 -19.44 5.53
N LEU A 157 6.42 -19.78 6.50
CA LEU A 157 6.25 -19.36 7.89
C LEU A 157 7.22 -18.23 8.22
N ILE A 158 6.76 -17.29 9.05
CA ILE A 158 7.57 -16.19 9.59
C ILE A 158 7.30 -16.02 11.09
N GLY A 159 8.31 -15.54 11.82
CA GLY A 159 8.18 -15.22 13.23
C GLY A 159 7.60 -16.33 14.09
N GLY A 160 6.61 -16.00 14.91
CA GLY A 160 5.98 -16.94 15.84
C GLY A 160 5.35 -18.17 15.20
N ALA A 161 5.01 -18.10 13.90
CA ALA A 161 4.50 -19.24 13.15
C ALA A 161 5.58 -20.29 12.86
N LEU A 162 6.84 -19.88 12.69
CA LEU A 162 7.99 -20.80 12.62
C LEU A 162 8.25 -21.45 14.00
N HIS A 163 8.32 -20.60 15.02
CA HIS A 163 8.57 -21.02 16.40
C HIS A 163 8.02 -19.99 17.39
N PRO A 164 7.29 -20.39 18.46
CA PRO A 164 6.67 -19.46 19.39
C PRO A 164 7.61 -18.48 20.09
N SER A 165 8.90 -18.83 20.23
CA SER A 165 9.91 -17.93 20.80
C SER A 165 10.24 -16.72 19.91
N TYR A 166 9.75 -16.70 18.68
CA TYR A 166 9.95 -15.60 17.72
C TYR A 166 8.77 -14.64 17.66
N TYR A 167 7.74 -14.82 18.50
CA TYR A 167 6.77 -13.76 18.72
C TYR A 167 7.46 -12.54 19.32
N SER A 168 7.25 -11.39 18.69
CA SER A 168 7.76 -10.11 19.19
C SER A 168 7.16 -9.80 20.55
N THR A 169 7.99 -9.30 21.45
CA THR A 169 7.56 -8.77 22.76
C THR A 169 7.71 -7.26 22.85
N THR A 170 8.24 -6.64 21.80
CA THR A 170 8.55 -5.22 21.64
C THR A 170 8.45 -4.87 20.15
N GLY A 171 8.20 -3.61 19.84
CA GLY A 171 8.22 -3.03 18.50
C GLY A 171 7.14 -3.58 17.57
N ALA A 172 7.49 -3.73 16.31
CA ALA A 172 6.61 -4.33 15.31
C ALA A 172 6.45 -5.84 15.56
N PHE A 173 5.30 -6.38 15.16
CA PHE A 173 5.06 -7.81 15.15
C PHE A 173 5.99 -8.50 14.15
N ASN A 174 6.49 -9.69 14.47
CA ASN A 174 7.37 -10.45 13.57
C ASN A 174 6.56 -11.04 12.41
N GLY A 175 6.86 -10.58 11.20
CA GLY A 175 6.01 -10.78 10.03
C GLY A 175 4.83 -9.82 9.99
N SER A 176 4.96 -8.63 10.58
CA SER A 176 3.96 -7.57 10.45
C SER A 176 3.73 -7.26 8.98
N GLY A 177 2.47 -7.20 8.54
CA GLY A 177 2.13 -6.49 7.32
C GLY A 177 2.61 -5.04 7.38
N ILE A 178 3.01 -4.49 6.25
CA ILE A 178 3.41 -3.08 6.12
C ILE A 178 2.63 -2.53 4.94
N ALA A 179 1.92 -1.43 5.14
CA ALA A 179 1.19 -0.75 4.08
C ALA A 179 1.43 0.75 4.14
N LEU A 180 1.54 1.40 2.99
CA LEU A 180 1.74 2.84 2.90
C LEU A 180 0.52 3.50 2.25
N ALA A 181 0.14 4.64 2.78
CA ALA A 181 -0.75 5.58 2.11
C ALA A 181 -0.06 6.93 1.99
N SER A 182 -0.10 7.54 0.80
CA SER A 182 0.34 8.91 0.59
C SER A 182 -0.87 9.86 0.52
N GLN A 183 -0.69 11.08 1.01
CA GLN A 183 -1.60 12.20 0.73
C GLN A 183 -0.80 13.32 0.08
N SER A 184 -1.28 13.78 -1.08
CA SER A 184 -0.84 14.90 -1.93
C SER A 184 0.59 15.43 -1.71
N PHE A 185 1.45 15.25 -2.72
CA PHE A 185 2.78 15.83 -2.79
C PHE A 185 2.68 17.32 -3.17
N ALA A 186 2.81 18.22 -2.21
CA ALA A 186 2.89 19.65 -2.48
C ALA A 186 4.13 19.97 -3.32
N THR A 187 3.98 20.85 -4.33
CA THR A 187 5.08 21.40 -5.15
C THR A 187 6.04 22.30 -4.39
N ASP A 188 5.75 22.67 -3.14
CA ASP A 188 6.53 23.65 -2.39
C ASP A 188 7.16 23.07 -1.12
N LEU A 189 8.38 22.57 -1.29
CA LEU A 189 9.29 22.18 -0.20
C LEU A 189 9.69 23.37 0.70
N GLN A 190 9.40 24.63 0.34
CA GLN A 190 9.74 25.82 1.16
C GLN A 190 8.68 26.16 2.22
N THR A 191 7.43 25.72 2.06
CA THR A 191 6.37 25.99 3.06
C THR A 191 6.25 24.91 4.14
N GLY A 192 7.05 23.84 4.04
CA GLY A 192 7.10 22.77 5.04
C GLY A 192 5.95 21.77 4.96
N THR A 193 5.14 21.82 3.90
CA THR A 193 4.06 20.86 3.67
C THR A 193 4.61 19.64 2.93
N GLN A 194 5.40 18.80 3.62
CA GLN A 194 5.70 17.47 3.09
C GLN A 194 4.37 16.74 2.88
N GLY A 195 4.15 16.18 1.69
CA GLY A 195 3.07 15.23 1.47
C GLY A 195 3.17 14.13 2.53
N SER A 196 2.07 13.83 3.21
CA SER A 196 2.12 12.90 4.34
C SER A 196 2.18 11.47 3.83
N ILE A 197 3.32 10.79 4.00
CA ILE A 197 3.34 9.33 3.98
C ILE A 197 2.85 8.84 5.33
N VAL A 198 1.87 7.95 5.32
CA VAL A 198 1.39 7.22 6.48
C VAL A 198 1.74 5.76 6.30
N MET A 199 2.46 5.20 7.27
CA MET A 199 2.79 3.79 7.36
C MET A 199 1.85 3.11 8.35
N TYR A 200 1.30 1.98 7.95
CA TYR A 200 0.48 1.11 8.78
C TYR A 200 1.22 -0.19 9.04
N PHE A 201 1.20 -0.64 10.29
CA PHE A 201 1.88 -1.85 10.72
C PHE A 201 1.14 -2.51 11.88
N GLN A 202 1.45 -3.77 12.14
CA GLN A 202 1.00 -4.48 13.33
C GLN A 202 2.05 -4.33 14.44
N HIS A 203 1.64 -3.75 15.56
CA HIS A 203 2.44 -3.69 16.77
C HIS A 203 2.48 -5.08 17.44
N HIS A 204 3.51 -5.35 18.26
CA HIS A 204 3.64 -6.65 18.94
C HIS A 204 2.45 -7.00 19.85
N SER A 205 1.64 -6.01 20.26
CA SER A 205 0.36 -6.22 20.97
C SER A 205 -0.72 -6.89 20.12
N GLY A 206 -0.55 -6.96 18.80
CA GLY A 206 -1.52 -7.45 17.81
C GLY A 206 -2.35 -6.34 17.17
N GLU A 207 -2.26 -5.10 17.67
CA GLU A 207 -2.99 -3.94 17.15
C GLU A 207 -2.39 -3.47 15.82
N ILE A 208 -3.26 -3.01 14.90
CA ILE A 208 -2.83 -2.26 13.72
C ILE A 208 -2.71 -0.80 14.13
N ARG A 209 -1.52 -0.22 13.96
CA ARG A 209 -1.21 1.17 14.27
C ARG A 209 -0.70 1.90 13.04
N TRP A 210 -0.62 3.23 13.13
CA TRP A 210 -0.08 4.06 12.06
C TRP A 210 0.98 5.05 12.55
N GLN A 211 1.95 5.34 11.68
CA GLN A 211 2.93 6.40 11.81
C GLN A 211 2.92 7.29 10.58
N GLN A 212 3.30 8.55 10.74
CA GLN A 212 3.36 9.51 9.65
C GLN A 212 4.78 10.06 9.51
N LEU A 213 5.26 10.16 8.27
CA LEU A 213 6.51 10.83 7.96
C LEU A 213 6.32 12.35 8.08
N SER A 214 7.20 12.98 8.85
CA SER A 214 7.28 14.43 9.03
C SER A 214 8.69 14.93 8.71
N SER A 215 8.88 16.25 8.69
CA SER A 215 10.19 16.86 8.47
C SER A 215 11.24 16.47 9.52
N SER A 216 10.80 16.01 10.70
CA SER A 216 11.66 15.54 11.80
C SER A 216 11.83 14.02 11.85
N GLY A 217 11.27 13.28 10.89
CA GLY A 217 11.22 11.82 10.89
C GLY A 217 9.82 11.26 11.14
N TRP A 218 9.74 9.98 11.44
CA TRP A 218 8.48 9.28 11.72
C TRP A 218 7.90 9.68 13.07
N ILE A 219 6.60 9.98 13.09
CA ILE A 219 5.85 10.38 14.29
C ILE A 219 4.58 9.52 14.46
N GLY A 220 4.16 9.31 15.71
CA GLY A 220 3.00 8.48 16.07
C GLY A 220 3.36 7.00 16.26
N GLY A 221 2.37 6.12 16.13
CA GLY A 221 2.53 4.66 16.31
C GLY A 221 2.33 4.19 17.75
N SER A 222 1.90 5.07 18.64
CA SER A 222 1.55 4.75 20.02
C SER A 222 0.13 4.17 20.12
N ALA A 223 -0.38 3.91 21.33
CA ALA A 223 -1.73 3.37 21.48
C ALA A 223 -2.83 4.41 21.16
N SER A 224 -2.51 5.68 20.91
CA SER A 224 -3.46 6.65 20.34
C SER A 224 -3.64 6.53 18.83
N GLU A 225 -2.71 5.88 18.11
CA GLU A 225 -2.74 5.74 16.66
C GLU A 225 -3.27 4.37 16.19
N VAL A 226 -4.29 3.85 16.88
CA VAL A 226 -4.86 2.52 16.60
C VAL A 226 -5.93 2.56 15.50
N VAL A 227 -5.78 1.67 14.52
CA VAL A 227 -6.72 1.44 13.40
C VAL A 227 -7.68 0.28 13.72
N ALA A 228 -7.13 -0.81 14.26
CA ALA A 228 -7.84 -2.05 14.58
C ALA A 228 -7.15 -2.82 15.71
N ILE A 229 -7.92 -3.62 16.45
CA ILE A 229 -7.46 -4.41 17.62
C ILE A 229 -7.75 -5.91 17.49
N ASP A 230 -8.48 -6.30 16.45
CA ASP A 230 -8.96 -7.67 16.20
C ASP A 230 -8.19 -8.37 15.08
N ALA A 231 -7.06 -7.79 14.66
CA ALA A 231 -6.21 -8.35 13.63
C ALA A 231 -5.61 -9.69 14.05
N LYS A 232 -5.52 -10.61 13.09
CA LYS A 232 -4.73 -11.84 13.22
C LYS A 232 -3.25 -11.50 13.30
N ASN A 233 -2.49 -12.30 14.03
CA ASN A 233 -1.03 -12.22 14.08
C ASN A 233 -0.41 -12.38 12.68
N SER A 234 0.56 -11.52 12.35
CA SER A 234 1.19 -11.47 11.02
C SER A 234 0.18 -11.26 9.89
N THR A 235 -0.89 -10.52 10.13
CA THR A 235 -1.88 -10.23 9.08
C THR A 235 -1.20 -9.48 7.92
N PRO A 236 -1.51 -9.82 6.65
CA PRO A 236 -1.17 -8.93 5.55
C PRO A 236 -1.90 -7.61 5.75
N LEU A 237 -1.27 -6.51 5.35
CA LEU A 237 -1.86 -5.18 5.34
C LEU A 237 -1.83 -4.64 3.92
N SER A 238 -2.91 -3.99 3.51
CA SER A 238 -2.96 -3.22 2.27
C SER A 238 -3.67 -1.91 2.51
N ALA A 239 -3.15 -0.83 1.94
CA ALA A 239 -3.71 0.50 2.06
C ALA A 239 -4.08 1.03 0.68
N VAL A 240 -5.28 1.60 0.58
CA VAL A 240 -5.71 2.40 -0.57
C VAL A 240 -6.05 3.78 -0.04
N ALA A 241 -5.49 4.80 -0.67
CA ALA A 241 -5.77 6.18 -0.34
C ALA A 241 -6.05 6.97 -1.61
N TYR A 242 -7.08 7.79 -1.63
CA TYR A 242 -7.42 8.64 -2.78
C TYR A 242 -8.03 9.95 -2.29
N THR A 243 -8.05 10.96 -3.16
CA THR A 243 -8.76 12.21 -2.94
C THR A 243 -9.80 12.42 -4.04
N THR A 244 -11.07 12.55 -3.65
CA THR A 244 -12.16 12.88 -4.56
C THR A 244 -12.96 14.06 -3.98
N ASN A 245 -13.26 15.05 -4.83
CA ASN A 245 -14.01 16.25 -4.43
C ASN A 245 -13.45 16.94 -3.16
N GLY A 246 -12.12 17.07 -3.05
CA GLY A 246 -11.44 17.67 -1.89
C GLY A 246 -11.49 16.86 -0.59
N THR A 247 -12.00 15.62 -0.63
CA THR A 247 -12.02 14.70 0.51
C THR A 247 -10.99 13.59 0.30
N SER A 248 -9.97 13.56 1.15
CA SER A 248 -9.00 12.46 1.14
C SER A 248 -9.52 11.33 2.04
N THR A 249 -9.48 10.12 1.51
CA THR A 249 -10.00 8.90 2.15
C THR A 249 -8.92 7.83 2.20
N TRP A 250 -8.81 7.14 3.33
CA TRP A 250 -7.92 6.00 3.55
C TRP A 250 -8.74 4.76 3.82
N HIS A 251 -8.34 3.64 3.22
CA HIS A 251 -8.88 2.32 3.46
C HIS A 251 -7.75 1.36 3.79
N ILE A 252 -7.84 0.72 4.95
CA ILE A 252 -6.88 -0.27 5.43
C ILE A 252 -7.57 -1.63 5.45
N PHE A 253 -7.00 -2.56 4.70
CA PHE A 253 -7.45 -3.94 4.59
C PHE A 253 -6.55 -4.86 5.39
N TYR A 254 -7.15 -5.79 6.14
CA TYR A 254 -6.47 -6.79 6.97
C TYR A 254 -7.35 -8.02 7.17
N ILE A 255 -6.79 -9.05 7.80
CA ILE A 255 -7.47 -10.28 8.17
C ILE A 255 -7.65 -10.31 9.70
N ASP A 256 -8.88 -10.50 10.17
CA ASP A 256 -9.16 -10.62 11.60
C ASP A 256 -8.81 -12.00 12.17
N GLN A 257 -8.89 -12.13 13.50
CA GLN A 257 -8.65 -13.38 14.23
C GLN A 257 -9.59 -14.55 13.83
N ASN A 258 -10.69 -14.27 13.12
CA ASN A 258 -11.62 -15.29 12.60
C ASN A 258 -11.36 -15.62 11.12
N ASN A 259 -10.24 -15.14 10.57
CA ASN A 259 -9.88 -15.21 9.15
C ASN A 259 -10.89 -14.51 8.23
N LEU A 260 -11.54 -13.43 8.70
CA LEU A 260 -12.40 -12.60 7.87
C LEU A 260 -11.63 -11.41 7.32
N ILE A 261 -11.86 -11.07 6.05
CA ILE A 261 -11.38 -9.83 5.45
C ILE A 261 -12.10 -8.66 6.14
N LYS A 262 -11.31 -7.67 6.56
CA LYS A 262 -11.77 -6.42 7.17
C LYS A 262 -11.26 -5.24 6.39
N GLN A 263 -12.02 -4.16 6.45
CA GLN A 263 -11.68 -2.84 5.99
C GLN A 263 -11.97 -1.84 7.10
N ARG A 264 -11.02 -0.95 7.36
CA ARG A 264 -11.20 0.24 8.19
C ARG A 264 -10.99 1.46 7.31
N SER A 265 -11.89 2.43 7.42
CA SER A 265 -11.88 3.62 6.58
C SER A 265 -11.80 4.88 7.42
N ASN A 266 -11.08 5.88 6.95
CA ASN A 266 -10.97 7.20 7.58
C ASN A 266 -10.96 8.28 6.48
N SER A 267 -11.28 9.52 6.83
CA SER A 267 -11.19 10.66 5.92
C SER A 267 -10.68 11.90 6.65
N ASN A 268 -10.12 12.87 5.92
CA ASN A 268 -9.67 14.14 6.50
C ASN A 268 -10.85 14.97 7.08
N THR A 269 -12.09 14.68 6.67
CA THR A 269 -13.29 15.35 7.16
C THR A 269 -13.76 14.81 8.51
N THR A 270 -13.70 13.49 8.70
CA THR A 270 -14.18 12.82 9.93
C THR A 270 -13.07 12.58 10.93
N ASN A 271 -11.86 12.26 10.47
CA ASN A 271 -10.71 11.83 11.27
C ASN A 271 -11.04 10.68 12.24
N VAL A 272 -11.98 9.80 11.86
CA VAL A 272 -12.43 8.68 12.67
C VAL A 272 -12.41 7.42 11.82
N TRP A 273 -11.77 6.37 12.35
CA TRP A 273 -11.79 5.04 11.76
C TRP A 273 -13.15 4.37 11.94
N VAL A 274 -13.78 4.00 10.83
CA VAL A 274 -15.06 3.27 10.79
C VAL A 274 -14.92 2.00 9.96
N ASP A 275 -15.84 1.06 10.13
CA ASP A 275 -15.88 -0.15 9.30
C ASP A 275 -16.20 0.21 7.85
N GLY A 276 -15.46 -0.40 6.93
CA GLY A 276 -15.69 -0.27 5.50
C GLY A 276 -16.77 -1.23 4.98
N PRO A 277 -17.29 -0.98 3.76
CA PRO A 277 -18.38 -1.75 3.17
C PRO A 277 -18.08 -3.25 3.00
N ILE A 278 -16.80 -3.65 2.83
CA ILE A 278 -16.46 -5.06 2.63
C ILE A 278 -16.79 -5.94 3.84
N ASN A 279 -16.84 -5.37 5.04
CA ASN A 279 -17.10 -6.11 6.28
C ASN A 279 -18.46 -6.82 6.25
N THR A 280 -19.43 -6.27 5.49
CA THR A 280 -20.78 -6.85 5.34
C THR A 280 -20.78 -8.15 4.54
N ALA A 281 -19.81 -8.34 3.65
CA ALA A 281 -19.70 -9.52 2.82
C ALA A 281 -19.18 -10.75 3.58
N ASN A 282 -18.60 -10.56 4.78
CA ASN A 282 -18.08 -11.63 5.63
C ASN A 282 -17.15 -12.60 4.88
N LEU A 283 -16.27 -12.04 4.04
CA LEU A 283 -15.36 -12.82 3.19
C LEU A 283 -14.35 -13.55 4.08
N LYS A 284 -14.24 -14.87 3.89
CA LYS A 284 -13.30 -15.70 4.64
C LYS A 284 -12.04 -15.94 3.82
N ALA A 285 -10.90 -15.52 4.36
CA ALA A 285 -9.58 -15.77 3.80
C ALA A 285 -9.10 -17.20 4.12
N ASN A 286 -8.02 -17.61 3.44
CA ASN A 286 -7.31 -18.84 3.73
C ASN A 286 -6.84 -18.88 5.20
N ASP A 287 -6.97 -20.04 5.85
CA ASP A 287 -6.53 -20.25 7.23
C ASP A 287 -5.07 -20.72 7.27
N ALA A 288 -4.18 -19.88 6.75
CA ALA A 288 -2.73 -20.08 6.72
C ALA A 288 -2.01 -19.00 7.53
N ASN A 289 -0.76 -19.23 7.97
CA ASN A 289 -0.03 -18.22 8.74
C ASN A 289 0.35 -17.00 7.89
N GLN A 290 0.74 -17.23 6.64
CA GLN A 290 0.91 -16.20 5.62
C GLN A 290 -0.14 -16.34 4.53
N VAL A 291 -0.79 -15.22 4.22
CA VAL A 291 -1.90 -15.14 3.27
C VAL A 291 -1.65 -13.96 2.35
N GLY A 292 -1.66 -14.21 1.04
CA GLY A 292 -1.58 -13.15 0.04
C GLY A 292 -2.85 -12.31 0.03
N MET A 293 -2.69 -10.99 0.12
CA MET A 293 -3.79 -10.03 -0.02
C MET A 293 -3.26 -8.69 -0.53
N GLN A 294 -3.99 -8.05 -1.44
CA GLN A 294 -3.70 -6.69 -1.90
C GLN A 294 -4.98 -6.01 -2.37
N ALA A 295 -5.18 -4.76 -1.95
CA ALA A 295 -6.18 -3.86 -2.47
C ALA A 295 -5.52 -2.74 -3.30
N CYS A 296 -6.19 -2.30 -4.35
CA CYS A 296 -5.65 -1.31 -5.29
C CYS A 296 -6.78 -0.44 -5.80
N TRP A 297 -6.50 0.86 -5.90
CA TRP A 297 -7.35 1.77 -6.65
C TRP A 297 -7.35 1.42 -8.13
N TYR A 298 -8.43 1.67 -8.85
CA TYR A 298 -8.44 1.72 -10.31
C TYR A 298 -9.10 3.03 -10.76
N GLY A 299 -8.54 3.62 -11.81
CA GLY A 299 -8.86 4.97 -12.28
C GLY A 299 -7.59 5.72 -12.67
N ASN A 300 -7.73 6.81 -13.43
CA ASN A 300 -6.59 7.53 -14.02
C ASN A 300 -5.74 8.31 -13.00
N ASP A 301 -6.24 8.59 -11.79
CA ASP A 301 -5.44 9.26 -10.76
C ASP A 301 -5.93 8.97 -9.32
N TYR A 302 -5.02 9.11 -8.36
CA TYR A 302 -5.25 9.06 -6.90
C TYR A 302 -5.71 10.40 -6.31
N GLY A 303 -5.67 11.49 -7.08
CA GLY A 303 -5.92 12.85 -6.59
C GLY A 303 -6.91 13.66 -7.43
N ASP A 304 -7.36 14.79 -6.88
CA ASP A 304 -8.08 15.82 -7.62
C ASP A 304 -7.12 16.72 -8.42
N SER A 305 -7.65 17.70 -9.16
CA SER A 305 -6.87 18.52 -10.11
C SER A 305 -5.76 19.34 -9.43
N ASP A 306 -5.82 19.42 -8.10
CA ASP A 306 -4.86 20.12 -7.25
C ASP A 306 -3.74 19.17 -6.77
N TYR A 307 -3.69 17.92 -7.24
CA TYR A 307 -2.60 16.98 -6.98
C TYR A 307 -1.34 17.40 -7.75
N THR A 308 -0.46 18.14 -7.07
CA THR A 308 0.58 18.92 -7.75
C THR A 308 1.82 18.14 -8.22
N HIS A 309 2.00 16.88 -7.81
CA HIS A 309 3.13 16.07 -8.25
C HIS A 309 2.89 14.58 -8.00
N THR A 310 2.76 13.75 -9.03
CA THR A 310 2.95 12.30 -8.82
C THR A 310 4.43 12.00 -9.07
N PRO A 311 5.09 11.14 -8.27
CA PRO A 311 6.41 10.61 -8.63
C PRO A 311 6.32 9.58 -9.79
N LEU A 312 5.15 9.45 -10.43
CA LEU A 312 4.90 8.51 -11.52
C LEU A 312 5.49 9.07 -12.83
N PRO A 313 5.97 8.20 -13.73
CA PRO A 313 6.35 8.62 -15.06
C PRO A 313 5.14 9.18 -15.82
N ASP A 314 5.30 10.34 -16.43
CA ASP A 314 4.43 10.90 -17.48
C ASP A 314 2.99 11.36 -17.12
N SER A 315 2.63 11.54 -15.84
CA SER A 315 1.35 12.18 -15.50
C SER A 315 1.45 13.71 -15.53
N GLY A 316 0.96 14.30 -16.62
CA GLY A 316 0.60 15.72 -16.65
C GLY A 316 -0.73 15.91 -15.93
N GLY A 317 -0.85 16.93 -15.07
CA GLY A 317 -2.05 17.20 -14.25
C GLY A 317 -3.29 17.71 -15.01
N ASP A 318 -3.52 17.23 -16.23
CA ASP A 318 -4.59 17.66 -17.14
C ASP A 318 -5.30 16.45 -17.83
N GLU A 319 -5.31 15.28 -17.18
CA GLU A 319 -6.03 14.10 -17.71
C GLU A 319 -7.51 14.12 -17.31
N ASP A 320 -8.40 13.77 -18.25
CA ASP A 320 -9.83 13.60 -18.00
C ASP A 320 -10.03 12.57 -16.89
N TYR A 321 -10.71 12.99 -15.81
CA TYR A 321 -11.12 12.11 -14.72
C TYR A 321 -11.96 10.96 -15.25
N ASP A 322 -11.53 9.71 -14.97
CA ASP A 322 -12.40 8.56 -15.22
C ASP A 322 -13.62 8.66 -14.30
N GLU A 323 -14.81 8.47 -14.86
CA GLU A 323 -16.05 8.39 -14.07
C GLU A 323 -16.20 7.00 -13.43
N ASP A 324 -15.46 5.98 -13.91
CA ASP A 324 -15.45 4.62 -13.37
C ASP A 324 -14.19 4.37 -12.52
N VAL A 325 -14.23 4.89 -11.29
CA VAL A 325 -13.17 4.67 -10.31
C VAL A 325 -13.62 3.75 -9.19
N GLY A 326 -12.66 3.12 -8.52
CA GLY A 326 -12.96 2.24 -7.41
C GLY A 326 -11.77 1.45 -6.92
N MET A 327 -12.05 0.33 -6.27
CA MET A 327 -11.03 -0.55 -5.72
C MET A 327 -11.22 -1.98 -6.18
N HIS A 328 -10.10 -2.64 -6.44
CA HIS A 328 -10.03 -4.09 -6.48
C HIS A 328 -9.39 -4.62 -5.20
N LEU A 329 -9.83 -5.79 -4.76
CA LEU A 329 -9.20 -6.58 -3.71
C LEU A 329 -8.94 -7.97 -4.24
N TRP A 330 -7.71 -8.44 -4.10
CA TRP A 330 -7.34 -9.84 -4.24
C TRP A 330 -6.98 -10.39 -2.87
N TYR A 331 -7.47 -11.59 -2.56
CA TYR A 331 -7.07 -12.31 -1.34
C TYR A 331 -7.10 -13.82 -1.57
N ALA A 332 -6.17 -14.53 -0.93
CA ALA A 332 -6.11 -15.97 -1.04
C ALA A 332 -7.27 -16.63 -0.29
N VAL A 333 -7.98 -17.52 -0.96
CA VAL A 333 -9.05 -18.37 -0.38
C VAL A 333 -8.57 -19.79 -0.09
N THR A 334 -7.49 -20.21 -0.73
CA THR A 334 -6.77 -21.46 -0.46
C THR A 334 -5.27 -21.25 -0.62
N ASN A 335 -4.44 -22.27 -0.35
CA ASN A 335 -3.00 -22.22 -0.64
C ASN A 335 -2.66 -22.08 -2.14
N SER A 336 -3.63 -22.28 -3.04
CA SER A 336 -3.42 -22.29 -4.49
C SER A 336 -4.41 -21.44 -5.29
N SER A 337 -5.19 -20.56 -4.64
CA SER A 337 -6.15 -19.71 -5.34
C SER A 337 -6.51 -18.41 -4.63
N PHE A 338 -6.85 -17.40 -5.43
CA PHE A 338 -7.29 -16.08 -5.00
C PHE A 338 -8.68 -15.75 -5.53
N GLU A 339 -9.45 -15.00 -4.76
CA GLU A 339 -10.63 -14.31 -5.28
C GLU A 339 -10.31 -12.84 -5.55
N GLN A 340 -10.87 -12.31 -6.64
CA GLN A 340 -10.90 -10.89 -6.95
C GLN A 340 -12.29 -10.34 -6.66
N TRP A 341 -12.34 -9.26 -5.90
CA TRP A 341 -13.54 -8.48 -5.61
C TRP A 341 -13.34 -7.05 -6.08
N GLY A 342 -14.43 -6.39 -6.48
CA GLY A 342 -14.42 -5.00 -6.91
C GLY A 342 -15.47 -4.19 -6.18
N TRP A 343 -15.15 -2.91 -5.95
CA TRP A 343 -16.03 -1.90 -5.42
C TRP A 343 -15.88 -0.64 -6.27
N ARG A 344 -17.00 -0.01 -6.63
CA ARG A 344 -17.02 1.27 -7.35
C ARG A 344 -17.25 2.39 -6.35
N ASP A 345 -16.65 3.55 -6.62
CA ASP A 345 -16.87 4.71 -5.76
C ASP A 345 -18.38 5.03 -5.62
N GLY A 346 -18.79 5.30 -4.38
CA GLY A 346 -20.19 5.50 -4.01
C GLY A 346 -21.07 4.24 -3.91
N GLU A 347 -20.61 3.05 -4.31
CA GLU A 347 -21.37 1.81 -4.10
C GLU A 347 -21.37 1.38 -2.62
N GLN A 348 -22.43 0.70 -2.19
CA GLN A 348 -22.54 0.21 -0.80
C GLN A 348 -21.94 -1.18 -0.61
N GLU A 349 -21.71 -1.93 -1.69
CA GLU A 349 -21.38 -3.35 -1.63
C GLU A 349 -20.17 -3.66 -2.51
N TRP A 350 -19.36 -4.61 -2.05
CA TRP A 350 -18.32 -5.23 -2.87
C TRP A 350 -18.91 -6.39 -3.67
N ARG A 351 -18.41 -6.60 -4.88
CA ARG A 351 -18.88 -7.69 -5.76
C ARG A 351 -17.73 -8.59 -6.18
N LYS A 352 -17.95 -9.90 -6.14
CA LYS A 352 -17.01 -10.88 -6.67
C LYS A 352 -16.86 -10.72 -8.19
N GLN A 353 -15.63 -10.73 -8.68
CA GLN A 353 -15.31 -10.51 -10.09
C GLN A 353 -14.62 -11.72 -10.73
N ALA A 354 -13.66 -12.35 -10.05
CA ALA A 354 -12.92 -13.47 -10.61
C ALA A 354 -12.40 -14.44 -9.54
N LEU A 355 -12.06 -15.65 -9.99
CA LEU A 355 -11.28 -16.65 -9.27
C LEU A 355 -9.99 -16.88 -10.05
N TRP A 356 -8.88 -16.86 -9.35
CA TRP A 356 -7.53 -17.04 -9.88
C TRP A 356 -6.94 -18.32 -9.30
N ASP A 357 -7.06 -19.43 -10.04
CA ASP A 357 -6.57 -20.73 -9.62
C ASP A 357 -5.13 -20.98 -10.07
N ARG A 358 -4.42 -21.85 -9.32
CA ARG A 358 -3.03 -22.26 -9.54
C ARG A 358 -2.00 -21.15 -9.30
N TYR A 359 -2.31 -20.27 -8.34
CA TYR A 359 -1.39 -19.24 -7.85
C TYR A 359 -1.09 -19.46 -6.37
N ASN A 360 0.12 -19.16 -5.95
CA ASN A 360 0.57 -19.40 -4.59
C ASN A 360 -0.14 -18.46 -3.60
N GLY A 361 -1.05 -19.00 -2.80
CA GLY A 361 -1.86 -18.26 -1.83
C GLY A 361 -1.09 -17.68 -0.65
N HIS A 362 0.20 -18.00 -0.50
CA HIS A 362 1.08 -17.47 0.54
C HIS A 362 1.89 -16.25 0.08
N ALA A 363 1.99 -16.02 -1.23
CA ALA A 363 2.69 -14.87 -1.78
C ALA A 363 1.77 -13.65 -1.89
N GLY A 364 2.35 -12.47 -1.79
CA GLY A 364 1.67 -11.21 -2.06
C GLY A 364 1.18 -11.08 -3.50
N ILE A 365 0.33 -10.09 -3.73
CA ILE A 365 -0.17 -9.71 -5.04
C ILE A 365 0.35 -8.31 -5.34
N GLY A 366 0.89 -8.09 -6.53
CA GLY A 366 1.20 -6.75 -7.02
C GLY A 366 0.07 -6.25 -7.91
N CYS A 367 -0.13 -4.95 -7.99
CA CYS A 367 -1.10 -4.35 -8.88
C CYS A 367 -0.63 -2.97 -9.35
N TYR A 368 -1.10 -2.59 -10.53
CA TYR A 368 -0.78 -1.31 -11.15
C TYR A 368 -1.94 -0.87 -12.04
N SER A 369 -2.38 0.37 -11.89
CA SER A 369 -3.60 0.89 -12.52
C SER A 369 -3.54 2.40 -12.82
N TRP A 370 -2.42 3.05 -12.50
CA TRP A 370 -2.30 4.51 -12.43
C TRP A 370 -1.47 5.12 -13.57
N GLY A 371 -1.22 4.35 -14.63
CA GLY A 371 -0.60 4.86 -15.85
C GLY A 371 -1.64 5.43 -16.81
N PRO A 372 -1.25 6.34 -17.73
CA PRO A 372 -2.16 6.86 -18.73
C PRO A 372 -2.78 5.72 -19.55
N GLY A 373 -4.09 5.83 -19.78
CA GLY A 373 -4.86 4.87 -20.55
C GLY A 373 -5.72 3.94 -19.70
N THR A 374 -6.12 2.82 -20.28
CA THR A 374 -7.21 1.96 -19.79
C THR A 374 -6.72 0.58 -19.34
N THR A 375 -5.39 0.38 -19.32
CA THR A 375 -4.78 -0.91 -19.02
C THR A 375 -4.41 -1.01 -17.55
N THR A 376 -4.94 -2.03 -16.89
CA THR A 376 -4.61 -2.38 -15.51
C THR A 376 -3.81 -3.66 -15.47
N TYR A 377 -3.00 -3.84 -14.43
CA TYR A 377 -2.14 -4.99 -14.24
C TYR A 377 -2.32 -5.61 -12.86
N VAL A 378 -2.14 -6.92 -12.81
CA VAL A 378 -1.99 -7.69 -11.58
C VAL A 378 -0.81 -8.64 -11.73
N MET A 379 -0.01 -8.75 -10.69
CA MET A 379 1.18 -9.59 -10.62
C MET A 379 0.95 -10.66 -9.57
N LEU A 380 1.07 -11.92 -9.95
CA LEU A 380 0.79 -13.08 -9.11
C LEU A 380 1.97 -14.05 -9.14
N VAL A 381 2.30 -14.64 -8.00
CA VAL A 381 3.30 -15.71 -7.94
C VAL A 381 2.63 -17.05 -8.22
N ASN A 382 3.09 -17.77 -9.22
CA ASN A 382 2.57 -19.11 -9.53
C ASN A 382 3.13 -20.18 -8.57
N LEU A 383 2.67 -21.42 -8.70
CA LEU A 383 3.09 -22.54 -7.84
C LEU A 383 4.56 -22.97 -8.05
N GLN A 384 5.26 -22.38 -9.02
CA GLN A 384 6.68 -22.59 -9.29
C GLN A 384 7.55 -21.41 -8.80
N ASN A 385 7.00 -20.55 -7.93
CA ASN A 385 7.70 -19.38 -7.39
C ASN A 385 8.19 -18.43 -8.48
N THR A 386 7.35 -18.22 -9.49
CA THR A 386 7.59 -17.28 -10.58
C THR A 386 6.50 -16.21 -10.59
N VAL A 387 6.90 -14.94 -10.65
CA VAL A 387 5.97 -13.82 -10.81
C VAL A 387 5.50 -13.79 -12.26
N GLU A 388 4.20 -13.88 -12.45
CA GLU A 388 3.51 -13.67 -13.73
C GLU A 388 2.83 -12.31 -13.73
N PHE A 389 2.82 -11.67 -14.91
CA PHE A 389 2.19 -10.38 -15.12
C PHE A 389 0.95 -10.58 -15.97
N TRP A 390 -0.18 -10.08 -15.48
CA TRP A 390 -1.46 -10.12 -16.16
C TRP A 390 -1.93 -8.71 -16.39
N TRP A 391 -2.50 -8.45 -17.56
CA TRP A 391 -3.02 -7.15 -17.94
C TRP A 391 -4.46 -7.27 -18.42
N ARG A 392 -5.20 -6.17 -18.29
CA ARG A 392 -6.56 -6.04 -18.79
C ARG A 392 -6.75 -4.61 -19.29
N ASP A 393 -7.02 -4.48 -20.58
CA ASP A 393 -7.45 -3.22 -21.16
C ASP A 393 -8.98 -3.07 -21.03
N THR A 394 -9.45 -1.97 -20.48
CA THR A 394 -10.87 -1.66 -20.29
C THR A 394 -11.45 -0.74 -21.37
N ASN A 395 -10.68 -0.37 -22.40
CA ASN A 395 -11.10 0.54 -23.46
C ASN A 395 -12.26 0.00 -24.31
N THR A 396 -13.48 0.35 -23.92
CA THR A 396 -14.70 -0.08 -24.62
C THR A 396 -14.92 0.63 -25.96
N ASN A 397 -14.14 1.67 -26.28
CA ASN A 397 -14.18 2.35 -27.57
C ASN A 397 -13.42 1.59 -28.67
N VAL A 398 -12.64 0.58 -28.30
CA VAL A 398 -11.87 -0.25 -29.25
C VAL A 398 -12.45 -1.66 -29.26
N THR A 399 -12.45 -2.29 -30.44
CA THR A 399 -12.78 -3.73 -30.55
C THR A 399 -11.49 -4.53 -30.45
N GLY A 400 -11.40 -5.41 -29.45
CA GLY A 400 -10.24 -6.27 -29.24
C GLY A 400 -10.04 -7.33 -30.33
N ASN A 401 -8.87 -7.95 -30.33
CA ASN A 401 -8.52 -9.09 -31.18
C ASN A 401 -7.82 -10.18 -30.36
N ASP A 402 -7.37 -11.26 -30.99
CA ASP A 402 -6.74 -12.40 -30.29
C ASP A 402 -5.42 -12.03 -29.59
N THR A 403 -4.66 -11.07 -30.14
CA THR A 403 -3.40 -10.60 -29.56
C THR A 403 -3.60 -9.53 -28.49
N HIS A 404 -4.68 -8.75 -28.62
CA HIS A 404 -5.01 -7.64 -27.73
C HIS A 404 -6.51 -7.68 -27.41
N PRO A 405 -6.94 -8.57 -26.50
CA PRO A 405 -8.35 -8.67 -26.12
C PRO A 405 -8.75 -7.53 -25.17
N ILE A 406 -9.93 -6.96 -25.40
CA ILE A 406 -10.51 -5.94 -24.52
C ILE A 406 -11.35 -6.60 -23.43
N ASN A 407 -11.27 -6.06 -22.21
CA ASN A 407 -12.00 -6.47 -21.02
C ASN A 407 -11.75 -7.92 -20.58
N LYS A 408 -10.55 -8.43 -20.85
CA LYS A 408 -10.13 -9.79 -20.47
C LYS A 408 -8.74 -9.78 -19.87
N TRP A 409 -8.59 -10.41 -18.71
CA TRP A 409 -7.28 -10.67 -18.13
C TRP A 409 -6.46 -11.57 -19.04
N THR A 410 -5.28 -11.09 -19.44
CA THR A 410 -4.38 -11.75 -20.39
C THR A 410 -2.96 -11.75 -19.82
N ASN A 411 -2.27 -12.86 -19.93
CA ASN A 411 -0.91 -12.99 -19.45
C ASN A 411 0.06 -12.27 -20.40
N ALA A 412 0.97 -11.46 -19.87
CA ALA A 412 2.10 -10.91 -20.61
C ALA A 412 3.21 -11.96 -20.71
N THR A 413 3.07 -12.92 -21.63
CA THR A 413 3.91 -14.13 -21.71
C THR A 413 5.39 -13.86 -21.98
N GLN A 414 5.77 -12.64 -22.35
CA GLN A 414 7.16 -12.24 -22.59
C GLN A 414 7.91 -11.86 -21.31
N LEU A 415 7.22 -11.82 -20.18
CA LEU A 415 7.76 -11.37 -18.90
C LEU A 415 7.45 -12.35 -17.77
N ALA A 416 8.50 -12.78 -17.07
CA ALA A 416 8.41 -13.48 -15.81
C ALA A 416 9.62 -13.13 -14.92
N ILE A 417 9.42 -13.13 -13.60
CA ILE A 417 10.51 -13.05 -12.62
C ILE A 417 10.57 -14.37 -11.88
N ASN A 418 11.61 -15.16 -12.17
CA ASN A 418 11.79 -16.49 -11.60
C ASN A 418 12.49 -16.42 -10.23
N ASP A 419 12.42 -17.52 -9.50
CA ASP A 419 13.17 -17.75 -8.25
C ASP A 419 12.92 -16.69 -7.17
N VAL A 420 11.66 -16.23 -7.06
CA VAL A 420 11.23 -15.37 -5.94
C VAL A 420 10.92 -16.20 -4.71
N HIS A 421 11.00 -15.59 -3.52
CA HIS A 421 10.67 -16.28 -2.28
C HIS A 421 9.21 -16.79 -2.33
N PRO A 422 8.90 -18.02 -1.89
CA PRO A 422 7.54 -18.57 -2.00
C PRO A 422 6.47 -17.77 -1.23
N ALA A 423 6.87 -17.03 -0.19
CA ALA A 423 6.00 -16.10 0.52
C ALA A 423 6.41 -14.63 0.31
N THR A 424 7.00 -14.31 -0.85
CA THR A 424 7.40 -12.92 -1.15
C THR A 424 6.19 -12.01 -1.10
N SER A 425 6.34 -10.82 -0.52
CA SER A 425 5.47 -9.70 -0.85
C SER A 425 5.84 -9.11 -2.21
N LEU A 426 4.89 -8.45 -2.86
CA LEU A 426 5.07 -7.79 -4.14
C LEU A 426 4.68 -6.32 -3.97
N GLY A 427 5.49 -5.40 -4.47
CA GLY A 427 5.22 -3.97 -4.37
C GLY A 427 5.57 -3.25 -5.66
N TYR A 428 4.86 -2.18 -5.98
CA TYR A 428 5.16 -1.35 -7.13
C TYR A 428 5.04 0.14 -6.78
N THR A 429 5.99 0.92 -7.27
CA THR A 429 5.92 2.39 -7.32
C THR A 429 6.37 2.84 -8.70
N ASN A 430 7.68 2.85 -8.93
CA ASN A 430 8.32 3.08 -10.22
C ASN A 430 9.04 1.83 -10.73
N TYR A 431 9.54 1.03 -9.79
CA TYR A 431 10.05 -0.31 -10.00
C TYR A 431 9.09 -1.29 -9.36
N PHE A 432 9.02 -2.49 -9.93
CA PHE A 432 8.37 -3.63 -9.31
C PHE A 432 9.36 -4.31 -8.38
N TYR A 433 8.93 -4.69 -7.18
CA TYR A 433 9.78 -5.25 -6.15
C TYR A 433 9.32 -6.64 -5.74
N ALA A 434 10.28 -7.54 -5.59
CA ALA A 434 10.08 -8.88 -5.04
C ALA A 434 11.30 -9.31 -4.22
N GLN A 435 11.08 -10.20 -3.27
CA GLN A 435 12.14 -10.84 -2.51
C GLN A 435 12.68 -12.07 -3.25
N SER A 436 13.99 -12.17 -3.33
CA SER A 436 14.71 -13.32 -3.84
C SER A 436 14.59 -14.56 -2.96
N ALA A 437 14.44 -15.74 -3.56
CA ALA A 437 14.47 -17.01 -2.81
C ALA A 437 15.86 -17.34 -2.25
N SER A 438 16.94 -17.00 -2.96
CA SER A 438 18.28 -17.52 -2.66
C SER A 438 19.05 -16.75 -1.60
N ASP A 439 18.83 -15.44 -1.52
CA ASP A 439 19.60 -14.50 -0.69
C ASP A 439 18.70 -13.57 0.14
N HIS A 440 17.37 -13.69 0.02
CA HIS A 440 16.36 -12.89 0.73
C HIS A 440 16.48 -11.38 0.54
N MET A 441 17.26 -10.95 -0.45
CA MET A 441 17.39 -9.56 -0.84
C MET A 441 16.17 -9.12 -1.64
N ILE A 442 15.75 -7.87 -1.43
CA ILE A 442 14.70 -7.23 -2.24
C ILE A 442 15.32 -6.74 -3.55
N ARG A 443 14.69 -7.09 -4.68
CA ARG A 443 15.12 -6.70 -6.03
C ARG A 443 14.08 -5.82 -6.69
N GLY A 444 14.53 -4.76 -7.36
CA GLY A 444 13.71 -3.84 -8.14
C GLY A 444 13.86 -4.09 -9.64
N TYR A 445 12.74 -4.02 -10.37
CA TYR A 445 12.64 -4.27 -11.80
C TYR A 445 11.85 -3.16 -12.50
N SER A 446 12.44 -2.53 -13.50
CA SER A 446 11.78 -1.52 -14.34
C SER A 446 10.97 -2.23 -15.42
N ILE A 447 9.66 -1.97 -15.45
CA ILE A 447 8.70 -2.68 -16.31
C ILE A 447 8.16 -1.70 -17.35
N SER A 448 7.98 -2.14 -18.60
CA SER A 448 7.56 -1.28 -19.72
C SER A 448 6.05 -1.00 -19.80
N TRP A 449 5.23 -1.73 -19.04
CA TRP A 449 3.76 -1.61 -18.98
C TRP A 449 3.06 -1.48 -20.35
N ALA A 450 3.41 -2.34 -21.30
CA ALA A 450 2.98 -2.28 -22.70
C ALA A 450 2.06 -3.45 -23.14
N ALA A 451 1.11 -3.82 -22.29
CA ALA A 451 0.13 -4.90 -22.45
C ALA A 451 0.81 -6.23 -22.88
N GLU A 452 0.47 -6.78 -24.03
CA GLU A 452 1.08 -8.00 -24.57
C GLU A 452 2.59 -7.89 -24.85
N ASN A 453 3.11 -6.66 -24.95
CA ASN A 453 4.53 -6.35 -25.16
C ASN A 453 5.24 -5.91 -23.88
N THR A 454 4.64 -6.14 -22.71
CA THR A 454 5.26 -5.82 -21.42
C THR A 454 6.55 -6.63 -21.23
N THR A 455 7.63 -5.94 -20.85
CA THR A 455 8.97 -6.53 -20.63
C THR A 455 9.65 -5.88 -19.43
N ILE A 456 10.69 -6.54 -18.90
CA ILE A 456 11.67 -5.88 -18.02
C ILE A 456 12.64 -5.11 -18.90
N LEU A 457 12.75 -3.81 -18.64
CA LEU A 457 13.70 -2.95 -19.33
C LEU A 457 15.14 -3.41 -19.05
N GLN A 458 15.95 -3.38 -20.10
CA GLN A 458 17.36 -3.80 -20.07
C GLN A 458 18.27 -2.59 -19.89
N GLY A 459 19.50 -2.82 -19.41
CA GLY A 459 20.49 -1.77 -19.20
C GLY A 459 20.70 -1.40 -17.74
N GLU A 460 21.75 -0.61 -17.49
CA GLU A 460 22.11 -0.17 -16.15
C GLU A 460 21.01 0.68 -15.51
N GLY A 461 20.74 0.46 -14.23
CA GLY A 461 19.69 1.17 -13.47
C GLY A 461 18.28 0.58 -13.60
N ASN A 462 17.98 -0.18 -14.66
CA ASN A 462 16.64 -0.78 -14.84
C ASN A 462 16.36 -2.00 -13.95
N GLN A 463 17.40 -2.59 -13.37
CA GLN A 463 17.28 -3.65 -12.38
C GLN A 463 18.33 -3.41 -11.30
N PHE A 464 17.97 -3.66 -10.05
CA PHE A 464 18.90 -3.50 -8.93
C PHE A 464 18.51 -4.35 -7.73
N THR A 465 19.46 -4.52 -6.81
CA THR A 465 19.23 -5.06 -5.48
C THR A 465 19.22 -3.91 -4.48
N VAL A 466 18.25 -3.88 -3.56
CA VAL A 466 18.25 -2.97 -2.42
C VAL A 466 19.46 -3.32 -1.54
N GLN A 467 20.39 -2.40 -1.34
CA GLN A 467 21.61 -2.69 -0.59
C GLN A 467 21.37 -2.58 0.93
N GLY A 468 22.10 -3.38 1.70
CA GLY A 468 22.02 -3.44 3.16
C GLY A 468 21.69 -4.85 3.63
N ASP A 469 21.00 -4.96 4.77
CA ASP A 469 20.65 -6.26 5.34
C ASP A 469 19.54 -6.96 4.54
N PRO A 470 19.63 -8.29 4.37
CA PRO A 470 18.54 -9.07 3.78
C PRO A 470 17.28 -8.96 4.64
N GLY A 471 16.12 -8.99 4.00
CA GLY A 471 14.85 -9.06 4.73
C GLY A 471 14.68 -10.43 5.37
N LEU A 472 13.81 -10.52 6.38
CA LEU A 472 13.36 -11.82 6.86
C LEU A 472 12.76 -12.64 5.69
N PRO A 473 12.96 -13.96 5.63
CA PRO A 473 12.33 -14.80 4.61
C PRO A 473 10.81 -14.63 4.62
N GLY A 474 10.23 -14.19 3.50
CA GLY A 474 8.80 -13.88 3.40
C GLY A 474 8.38 -12.63 4.16
N THR A 475 9.29 -11.67 4.38
CA THR A 475 8.94 -10.39 4.99
C THR A 475 7.90 -9.65 4.14
N HIS A 476 6.97 -8.98 4.82
CA HIS A 476 6.13 -8.02 4.13
C HIS A 476 6.94 -6.81 3.69
N LEU A 477 6.64 -6.33 2.49
CA LEU A 477 7.30 -5.15 1.94
C LEU A 477 6.26 -4.14 1.47
N SER A 478 6.58 -2.87 1.66
CA SER A 478 5.86 -1.78 1.01
C SER A 478 6.88 -0.83 0.39
N VAL A 479 6.50 -0.21 -0.72
CA VAL A 479 7.38 0.70 -1.48
C VAL A 479 6.65 1.97 -1.84
N THR A 480 7.39 3.06 -1.93
CA THR A 480 6.88 4.34 -2.43
C THR A 480 8.03 5.16 -3.01
N ALA A 481 7.73 6.29 -3.60
CA ALA A 481 8.70 7.31 -3.95
C ALA A 481 8.23 8.67 -3.46
N ILE A 482 9.19 9.53 -3.08
CA ILE A 482 8.92 10.91 -2.68
C ILE A 482 9.77 11.89 -3.48
N PRO A 483 9.28 13.11 -3.75
CA PRO A 483 10.11 14.16 -4.33
C PRO A 483 11.27 14.51 -3.39
N ASN A 484 12.45 14.77 -3.96
CA ASN A 484 13.63 15.20 -3.22
C ASN A 484 13.99 16.67 -3.46
N TYR A 485 14.84 17.24 -2.60
CA TYR A 485 15.21 18.67 -2.65
C TYR A 485 15.95 19.10 -3.93
N SER A 486 16.49 18.15 -4.70
CA SER A 486 17.13 18.40 -5.99
C SER A 486 16.17 18.40 -7.18
N GLY A 487 14.87 18.18 -6.97
CA GLY A 487 13.87 18.09 -8.04
C GLY A 487 13.80 16.71 -8.71
N GLY A 488 14.38 15.68 -8.09
CA GLY A 488 14.22 14.27 -8.46
C GLY A 488 13.28 13.54 -7.50
N ASN A 489 13.31 12.21 -7.52
CA ASN A 489 12.57 11.35 -6.59
C ASN A 489 13.54 10.52 -5.74
N GLU A 490 13.17 10.22 -4.52
CA GLU A 490 13.78 9.21 -3.66
C GLU A 490 12.88 7.98 -3.61
N LEU A 491 13.46 6.81 -3.86
CA LEU A 491 12.81 5.51 -3.70
C LEU A 491 12.90 5.09 -2.24
N LEU A 492 11.76 4.70 -1.66
CA LEU A 492 11.67 4.20 -0.28
C LEU A 492 11.17 2.76 -0.30
N VAL A 493 11.86 1.87 0.40
CA VAL A 493 11.51 0.45 0.53
C VAL A 493 11.50 0.07 2.01
N PHE A 494 10.39 -0.49 2.46
CA PHE A 494 10.17 -0.84 3.87
C PHE A 494 10.05 -2.34 4.03
N TYR A 495 10.81 -2.92 4.96
CA TYR A 495 10.70 -4.34 5.33
C TYR A 495 11.34 -4.62 6.69
N GLN A 496 11.13 -5.83 7.22
CA GLN A 496 11.73 -6.24 8.50
C GLN A 496 13.02 -7.02 8.28
N THR A 497 14.02 -6.78 9.13
CA THR A 497 15.32 -7.47 9.12
C THR A 497 15.53 -8.37 10.34
N ASN A 498 14.87 -8.05 11.47
CA ASN A 498 15.00 -8.77 12.73
C ASN A 498 13.65 -9.15 13.38
N GLY A 499 12.53 -8.63 12.85
CA GLY A 499 11.17 -9.03 13.22
C GLY A 499 10.54 -8.20 14.33
N THR A 500 11.33 -7.35 15.01
CA THR A 500 10.81 -6.30 15.90
C THR A 500 10.92 -4.92 15.28
N ASP A 501 11.65 -4.80 14.17
CA ASP A 501 11.91 -3.57 13.43
C ASP A 501 10.91 -3.35 12.30
N ILE A 502 10.89 -2.11 11.81
CA ILE A 502 10.60 -1.79 10.41
C ILE A 502 11.77 -0.94 9.92
N SER A 503 12.48 -1.42 8.91
CA SER A 503 13.63 -0.73 8.33
C SER A 503 13.21 -0.03 7.03
N GLU A 504 13.55 1.25 6.92
CA GLU A 504 13.40 2.06 5.70
C GLU A 504 14.73 2.09 4.94
N TYR A 505 14.67 1.78 3.65
CA TYR A 505 15.81 1.85 2.74
C TYR A 505 15.52 2.91 1.69
N THR A 506 16.43 3.87 1.54
CA THR A 506 16.26 5.00 0.63
C THR A 506 17.37 5.11 -0.39
N ARG A 507 17.04 5.51 -1.61
CA ARG A 507 18.01 5.82 -2.68
C ARG A 507 17.43 6.86 -3.62
N ASP A 508 18.26 7.73 -4.18
CA ASP A 508 17.85 8.56 -5.31
C ASP A 508 17.42 7.69 -6.51
N PHE A 509 16.40 8.17 -7.22
CA PHE A 509 15.78 7.51 -8.35
C PHE A 509 16.78 7.17 -9.46
N TYR A 510 17.69 8.09 -9.77
CA TYR A 510 18.67 7.95 -10.84
C TYR A 510 19.89 7.11 -10.44
N GLY A 511 20.02 6.74 -9.16
CA GLY A 511 21.07 5.85 -8.66
C GLY A 511 21.68 6.31 -7.35
N GLY A 512 22.89 5.83 -7.06
CA GLY A 512 23.61 6.12 -5.81
C GLY A 512 23.58 4.98 -4.81
N GLN A 513 24.12 5.24 -3.61
CA GLN A 513 24.14 4.28 -2.52
C GLN A 513 22.79 4.26 -1.80
N TRP A 514 22.38 3.09 -1.33
CA TRP A 514 21.24 2.99 -0.43
C TRP A 514 21.64 3.48 0.96
N ALA A 515 20.78 4.28 1.57
CA ALA A 515 20.80 4.55 2.99
C ALA A 515 19.76 3.68 3.70
N ARG A 516 19.97 3.46 5.00
CA ARG A 516 19.04 2.76 5.88
C ARG A 516 18.71 3.63 7.08
N VAL A 517 17.43 3.62 7.46
CA VAL A 517 16.92 4.21 8.69
C VAL A 517 16.10 3.14 9.41
N ASP A 518 16.38 2.91 10.69
CA ASP A 518 15.51 2.11 11.54
C ASP A 518 14.38 2.99 12.06
N ILE A 519 13.13 2.60 11.80
CA ILE A 519 11.96 3.33 12.28
C ILE A 519 11.70 2.94 13.72
N GLU A 520 11.66 3.93 14.61
CA GLU A 520 11.32 3.71 16.01
C GLU A 520 9.83 3.36 16.14
N ILE A 521 9.55 2.20 16.75
CA ILE A 521 8.19 1.73 17.02
C ILE A 521 7.89 1.93 18.51
N PRO A 522 6.96 2.82 18.90
CA PRO A 522 6.67 3.11 20.30
C PRO A 522 6.04 1.94 21.05
N GLU A 523 6.57 1.64 22.24
CA GLU A 523 6.07 0.60 23.15
C GLU A 523 4.84 1.02 23.96
N SER A 524 4.74 2.31 24.30
CA SER A 524 3.69 2.90 25.15
C SER A 524 3.48 4.40 24.87
N ASP A 525 2.40 4.97 25.45
CA ASP A 525 1.84 6.33 25.22
C ASP A 525 2.73 7.55 25.60
N ASP A 526 4.06 7.45 25.54
CA ASP A 526 4.94 8.55 25.96
C ASP A 526 5.02 9.72 24.96
#